data_AF-A0A133XMP4-F1
#
_entry.id   AF-A0A133XMP4-F1
#
_cell.length_a   1.000
_cell.length_b   1.000
_cell.length_c   1.000
_cell.angle_alpha   90.00
_cell.angle_beta   90.00
_cell.angle_gamma   90.00
#
_symmetry.space_group_name_H-M   'P 1'
#
loop_
_entity.id
_entity.type
_entity.pdbx_description
1 polymer ?
#
loop_
_entity_poly.entity_id
_entity_poly.type
_entity_poly.pdbx_seq_one_letter_code
_entity_poly.pdbx_strand_id
1 'polypeptide(L)' 'MGQIKQHAADTGDQRFDVDLSGVTSLDSAALGMLLILHDSQQAKGKPVALRNCSKAAKENLYLANLQKHFSID' A
#
# COMPACT_ATOMS: atom_id res chain seq x y z
N MET A 1 -4.94 -17.96 42.40
CA MET A 1 -6.03 -17.81 41.41
C MET A 1 -5.95 -16.43 40.79
N GLY A 2 -5.67 -16.36 39.48
CA GLY A 2 -5.95 -15.22 38.62
C GLY A 2 -4.92 -14.06 38.64
N GLN A 3 -4.47 -13.50 37.52
CA GLN A 3 -4.83 -13.68 36.12
C GLN A 3 -3.60 -13.28 35.27
N ILE A 4 -3.19 -14.17 34.36
CA ILE A 4 -2.15 -13.88 33.35
C ILE A 4 -2.80 -12.89 32.39
N LYS A 5 -2.36 -11.63 32.42
CA LYS A 5 -2.74 -10.65 31.40
C LYS A 5 -2.03 -11.03 30.11
N GLN A 6 -2.66 -11.89 29.31
CA GLN A 6 -2.38 -11.95 27.88
C GLN A 6 -2.70 -10.58 27.29
N HIS A 7 -1.68 -9.73 27.14
CA HIS A 7 -1.72 -8.72 26.09
C HIS A 7 -1.58 -9.49 24.78
N ALA A 8 -2.72 -9.90 24.23
CA ALA A 8 -2.80 -10.21 22.81
C ALA A 8 -2.27 -8.98 22.08
N ALA A 9 -1.26 -9.21 21.25
CA ALA A 9 -0.60 -8.19 20.46
C ALA A 9 -1.64 -7.25 19.83
N ASP A 10 -1.32 -5.96 19.81
CA ASP A 10 -1.92 -5.00 18.91
C ASP A 10 -1.62 -5.47 17.47
N THR A 11 -2.38 -6.46 16.99
CA THR A 11 -2.54 -6.75 15.57
C THR A 11 -3.54 -5.74 15.03
N GLY A 12 -3.24 -4.45 15.23
CA GLY A 12 -3.79 -3.42 14.38
C GLY A 12 -3.41 -3.79 12.95
N ASP A 13 -4.38 -3.73 12.06
CA ASP A 13 -4.24 -3.93 10.62
C ASP A 13 -3.05 -3.08 10.12
N GLN A 14 -1.84 -3.66 10.07
CA GLN A 14 -0.61 -2.94 9.76
C GLN A 14 -0.54 -2.76 8.25
N ARG A 15 -1.43 -1.93 7.72
CA ARG A 15 -1.42 -1.46 6.35
C ARG A 15 -0.24 -0.52 6.14
N PHE A 16 0.36 -0.57 4.96
CA PHE A 16 1.45 0.31 4.56
C PHE A 16 0.91 1.41 3.65
N ASP A 17 0.73 2.61 4.19
CA ASP A 17 0.23 3.75 3.42
C ASP A 17 1.35 4.49 2.70
N VAL A 18 1.18 4.65 1.37
CA VAL A 18 2.04 5.46 0.51
C VAL A 18 1.29 6.73 0.15
N ASP A 19 1.79 7.86 0.63
CA ASP A 19 1.23 9.17 0.28
C ASP A 19 1.77 9.64 -1.08
N LEU A 20 0.85 9.90 -2.02
CA LEU A 20 1.16 10.39 -3.37
C LEU A 20 0.68 11.84 -3.59
N SER A 21 0.47 12.62 -2.53
CA SER A 21 -0.07 13.98 -2.62
C SER A 21 0.81 14.93 -3.45
N GLY A 22 2.13 14.69 -3.47
CA GLY A 22 3.10 15.43 -4.30
C GLY A 22 3.38 14.83 -5.67
N VAL A 23 2.74 13.70 -6.02
CA VAL A 23 3.05 12.95 -7.25
C VAL A 23 2.04 13.29 -8.34
N THR A 24 2.51 13.96 -9.38
CA THR A 24 1.70 14.40 -10.51
C THR A 24 1.57 13.34 -11.61
N SER A 25 2.49 12.38 -11.69
CA SER A 25 2.43 11.26 -12.65
C SER A 25 3.34 10.11 -12.22
N LEU A 26 2.98 8.88 -12.59
CA LEU A 26 3.81 7.69 -12.40
C LEU A 26 4.34 7.19 -13.75
N ASP A 27 5.65 7.05 -13.89
CA ASP A 27 6.30 6.47 -15.06
C ASP A 27 6.59 4.97 -14.86
N SER A 28 7.15 4.33 -15.87
CA SER A 28 7.48 2.90 -15.84
C SER A 28 8.38 2.51 -14.66
N ALA A 29 9.32 3.36 -14.26
CA ALA A 29 10.22 3.07 -13.15
C ALA A 29 9.50 3.19 -11.80
N ALA A 30 8.72 4.25 -11.60
CA ALA A 30 7.92 4.42 -10.39
C ALA A 30 6.90 3.28 -10.19
N LEU A 31 6.23 2.86 -11.27
CA LEU A 31 5.30 1.72 -11.23
C LEU A 31 6.02 0.41 -10.86
N GLY A 32 7.22 0.18 -11.40
CA GLY A 32 8.06 -0.97 -11.03
C GLY A 32 8.45 -0.96 -9.54
N MET A 33 8.82 0.20 -9.01
CA MET A 33 9.15 0.35 -7.58
C MET A 33 7.94 0.10 -6.68
N LEU A 34 6.76 0.57 -7.08
CA LEU A 34 5.52 0.30 -6.34
C LEU A 34 5.19 -1.20 -6.31
N LEU A 35 5.41 -1.93 -7.41
CA LEU A 35 5.23 -3.37 -7.46
C LEU A 35 6.19 -4.12 -6.53
N ILE A 36 7.47 -3.73 -6.52
CA ILE A 36 8.47 -4.32 -5.61
C ILE A 36 8.08 -4.06 -4.15
N LEU A 37 7.62 -2.84 -3.84
CA LEU A 37 7.12 -2.50 -2.52
C LEU A 37 5.91 -3.35 -2.14
N HIS A 38 4.93 -3.48 -3.04
CA HIS A 38 3.75 -4.32 -2.83
C HIS A 38 4.15 -5.76 -2.51
N ASP A 39 5.01 -6.38 -3.32
CA ASP A 39 5.48 -7.75 -3.11
C ASP A 39 6.16 -7.92 -1.75
N SER A 40 7.04 -6.98 -1.38
CA SER A 40 7.74 -6.99 -0.10
C SER A 40 6.82 -6.85 1.12
N GLN A 41 5.79 -6.00 1.03
CA GLN A 41 4.84 -5.81 2.14
C GLN A 41 3.81 -6.94 2.19
N GLN A 42 3.38 -7.46 1.04
CA GLN A 42 2.49 -8.62 0.96
C GLN A 42 3.14 -9.87 1.57
N ALA A 43 4.45 -10.08 1.38
CA ALA A 43 5.20 -11.15 2.04
C ALA A 43 5.25 -11.01 3.57
N LYS A 44 5.03 -9.79 4.09
CA LYS A 44 4.98 -9.48 5.53
C LYS A 44 3.56 -9.43 6.08
N GLY A 45 2.55 -9.74 5.26
CA GLY A 45 1.13 -9.64 5.63
C GLY A 45 0.65 -8.20 5.80
N LYS A 46 1.33 -7.23 5.20
CA LYS A 46 1.01 -5.80 5.26
C LYS A 46 0.50 -5.33 3.90
N PRO A 47 -0.81 -5.15 3.68
CA PRO A 47 -1.32 -4.66 2.41
C PRO A 47 -0.85 -3.21 2.15
N VAL A 48 -0.65 -2.85 0.89
CA VAL A 48 -0.22 -1.49 0.50
C VAL A 48 -1.42 -0.63 0.11
N ALA A 49 -1.52 0.56 0.71
CA ALA A 49 -2.41 1.64 0.32
C ALA A 49 -1.68 2.66 -0.55
N LEU A 50 -2.34 3.18 -1.58
CA LEU A 50 -1.94 4.42 -2.21
C LEU A 50 -2.95 5.50 -1.81
N ARG A 51 -2.49 6.53 -1.10
CA ARG A 51 -3.30 7.64 -0.60
C ARG A 51 -3.02 8.89 -1.42
N ASN A 52 -4.04 9.75 -1.55
CA ASN A 52 -3.91 11.06 -2.20
C ASN A 52 -3.42 10.96 -3.65
N CYS A 53 -3.84 9.92 -4.37
CA CYS A 53 -3.45 9.73 -5.76
C CYS A 53 -4.05 10.81 -6.66
N SER A 54 -3.21 11.55 -7.37
CA SER A 54 -3.64 12.46 -8.43
C SER A 54 -4.36 11.71 -9.56
N LYS A 55 -5.17 12.43 -10.35
CA LYS A 55 -5.90 11.83 -11.49
C LYS A 55 -4.95 11.12 -12.47
N ALA A 56 -3.84 11.77 -12.81
CA ALA A 56 -2.83 11.21 -13.70
C ALA A 56 -2.12 9.97 -13.09
N ALA A 57 -1.86 9.96 -11.78
CA ALA A 57 -1.35 8.76 -11.12
C ALA A 57 -2.36 7.59 -11.18
N LYS A 58 -3.66 7.85 -10.95
CA LYS A 58 -4.73 6.85 -11.09
C LYS A 58 -4.83 6.32 -12.52
N GLU A 59 -4.73 7.20 -13.53
CA GLU A 59 -4.71 6.82 -14.95
C GLU A 59 -3.51 5.94 -15.30
N ASN A 60 -2.30 6.29 -14.85
CA ASN A 60 -1.11 5.50 -15.10
C ASN A 60 -1.20 4.11 -14.44
N LEU A 61 -1.71 4.03 -13.21
CA LEU A 61 -1.99 2.74 -12.54
C LEU A 61 -3.02 1.91 -13.32
N TYR A 62 -4.07 2.54 -13.85
CA TYR A 62 -5.11 1.88 -14.64
C TYR A 62 -4.56 1.34 -15.96
N LEU A 63 -3.82 2.17 -16.71
CA LEU A 63 -3.20 1.78 -17.97
C LEU A 63 -2.20 0.64 -17.80
N ALA A 64 -1.47 0.63 -16.69
CA ALA A 64 -0.55 -0.46 -16.33
C ALA A 64 -1.25 -1.69 -15.72
N ASN A 65 -2.58 -1.68 -15.56
CA ASN A 65 -3.37 -2.73 -14.91
C ASN A 65 -2.93 -3.04 -13.46
N LEU A 66 -2.40 -2.03 -12.76
CA LEU A 66 -1.85 -2.15 -11.42
C LEU A 66 -2.85 -1.79 -10.31
N GLN A 67 -3.98 -1.17 -10.65
CA GLN A 67 -5.02 -0.77 -9.68
C GLN A 67 -5.59 -1.94 -8.87
N LYS A 68 -5.47 -3.19 -9.35
CA LYS A 68 -5.92 -4.40 -8.65
C LYS A 68 -4.96 -4.88 -7.57
N HIS A 69 -3.71 -4.41 -7.60
CA HIS A 69 -2.67 -4.80 -6.64
C HIS A 69 -2.61 -3.84 -5.44
N PHE A 70 -3.24 -2.67 -5.52
CA PHE A 70 -3.19 -1.66 -4.48
C PHE A 70 -4.59 -1.24 -4.04
N SER A 71 -4.74 -0.93 -2.75
CA SER A 71 -5.93 -0.24 -2.29
C SER A 71 -5.74 1.27 -2.47
N ILE A 72 -6.49 1.86 -3.40
CA ILE A 72 -6.36 3.27 -3.81
C ILE A 72 -7.43 4.13 -3.12
N ASP A 73 -6.99 5.24 -2.50
CA ASP A 73 -7.84 6.29 -1.94
C ASP A 73 -7.62 7.62 -2.70
#